data_AF-A0A7C2PEH1-F1
#
_entry.id   AF-A0A7C2PEH1-F1
#
_cell.length_a   1.000
_cell.length_b   1.000
_cell.length_c   1.000
_cell.angle_alpha   90.00
_cell.angle_beta   90.00
_cell.angle_gamma   90.00
#
_symmetry.space_group_name_H-M   'P 1'
#
loop_
_entity.id
_entity.type
_entity.pdbx_description
1 polymer ?
#
loop_
_entity_poly.entity_id
_entity_poly.type
_entity_poly.pdbx_seq_one_letter_code
_entity_poly.pdbx_strand_id
1 'polypeptide(L)'
;MSQQGSKAVKDGVQVIQGTPKEPITRPTLFLRLWRVAEGKQTRTRATLFMVRPGPSDYVIKELIPDMELDPQAALDKAVAIAKRGDADVVYLNADLAKLPKARLKAVC
;
A
#
# COMPACT_ATOMS: atom_id res chain seq x y z
N MET A 1 1.67 -23.47 3.93
CA MET A 1 2.92 -22.71 3.78
C MET A 1 2.60 -21.40 3.08
N SER A 2 2.74 -20.29 3.80
CA SER A 2 2.20 -18.99 3.41
C SER A 2 3.12 -18.33 2.39
N GLN A 3 2.74 -18.34 1.10
CA GLN A 3 3.42 -17.55 0.06
C GLN A 3 3.44 -16.09 0.49
N GLN A 4 4.61 -15.64 0.95
CA GLN A 4 4.95 -14.23 1.05
C GLN A 4 4.99 -13.77 -0.41
N GLY A 5 3.94 -13.05 -0.82
CA GLY A 5 3.77 -12.59 -2.19
C GLY A 5 5.05 -11.91 -2.69
N SER A 6 5.42 -12.24 -3.93
CA SER A 6 6.71 -11.92 -4.54
C SER A 6 7.20 -10.50 -4.18
N LYS A 7 8.32 -10.45 -3.45
CA LYS A 7 8.99 -9.21 -3.07
C LYS A 7 9.88 -8.78 -4.23
N ALA A 8 9.53 -7.68 -4.91
CA ALA A 8 10.35 -7.09 -5.96
C ALA A 8 11.00 -5.81 -5.44
N VAL A 9 12.28 -5.59 -5.74
CA VAL A 9 12.95 -4.31 -5.46
C VAL A 9 12.95 -3.50 -6.74
N LYS A 10 12.34 -2.32 -6.71
CA LYS A 10 12.28 -1.38 -7.84
C LYS A 10 12.80 -0.02 -7.39
N ASP A 11 13.90 0.43 -7.99
CA ASP A 11 14.52 1.74 -7.68
C ASP A 11 14.85 1.96 -6.19
N GLY A 12 15.23 0.89 -5.49
CA GLY A 12 15.50 0.90 -4.04
C GLY A 12 14.26 0.77 -3.15
N VAL A 13 13.05 0.80 -3.73
CA VAL A 13 11.78 0.62 -3.03
C VAL A 13 11.36 -0.85 -3.08
N GLN A 14 10.94 -1.40 -1.94
CA GLN A 14 10.45 -2.77 -1.84
C GLN A 14 8.95 -2.82 -2.18
N VAL A 15 8.58 -3.55 -3.23
CA VAL A 15 7.18 -3.80 -3.61
C VAL A 15 6.79 -5.19 -3.14
N ILE A 16 5.73 -5.27 -2.33
CA ILE A 16 5.27 -6.52 -1.71
C ILE A 16 3.80 -6.75 -2.06
N GLN A 17 3.47 -7.92 -2.60
CA GLN A 17 2.07 -8.26 -2.88
C GLN A 17 1.32 -8.63 -1.59
N GLY A 18 0.17 -7.99 -1.36
CA GLY A 18 -0.74 -8.29 -0.27
C GLY A 18 -0.66 -7.30 0.90
N THR A 19 -1.07 -7.74 2.08
CA THR A 19 -1.15 -6.92 3.31
C THR A 19 0.01 -7.26 4.24
N PRO A 20 0.60 -6.30 4.97
CA PRO A 20 1.61 -6.58 5.99
C PRO A 20 1.09 -7.57 7.05
N LYS A 21 1.97 -8.46 7.52
CA LYS A 21 1.70 -9.37 8.64
C LYS A 21 2.15 -8.80 9.99
N GLU A 22 3.09 -7.87 9.95
CA GLU A 22 3.65 -7.20 11.12
C GLU A 22 3.17 -5.75 11.15
N PRO A 23 3.00 -5.15 12.34
CA PRO A 23 2.69 -3.73 12.47
C PRO A 23 3.65 -2.86 11.68
N ILE A 24 3.11 -1.87 10.97
CA ILE A 24 3.90 -0.88 10.25
C ILE A 24 4.64 0.01 11.26
N THR A 25 5.96 0.08 11.15
CA THR A 25 6.84 0.86 12.05
C THR A 25 7.45 2.09 11.39
N ARG A 26 7.23 2.27 10.09
CA ARG A 26 7.73 3.40 9.27
C ARG A 26 6.68 3.82 8.24
N PRO A 27 6.73 5.05 7.70
CA PRO A 27 5.86 5.43 6.59
C PRO A 27 5.88 4.38 5.47
N THR A 28 4.71 3.90 5.07
CA THR A 28 4.55 2.80 4.11
C THR A 28 3.42 3.12 3.15
N LEU A 29 3.61 2.79 1.87
CA LEU A 29 2.59 3.00 0.84
C LEU A 29 1.75 1.75 0.61
N PHE A 30 0.47 1.96 0.31
CA PHE A 30 -0.52 0.94 0.05
C PHE A 30 -1.20 1.27 -1.26
N LEU A 31 -0.78 0.59 -2.33
CA LEU A 31 -1.35 0.73 -3.66
C LEU A 31 -2.41 -0.35 -3.85
N ARG A 32 -3.65 0.03 -4.16
CA ARG A 32 -4.71 -0.90 -4.52
C ARG A 32 -5.06 -0.70 -5.99
N LEU A 33 -5.02 -1.78 -6.76
CA LEU A 33 -5.44 -1.85 -8.15
C LEU A 33 -6.62 -2.81 -8.27
N TRP A 34 -7.66 -2.41 -8.98
CA TRP A 34 -8.78 -3.31 -9.27
C TRP A 34 -9.38 -3.00 -10.63
N ARG A 35 -9.91 -4.06 -11.27
CA ARG A 35 -10.60 -3.92 -12.54
C ARG A 35 -12.06 -3.59 -12.27
N VAL A 36 -12.57 -2.60 -12.98
CA VAL A 36 -13.98 -2.24 -13.02
C VAL A 36 -14.47 -2.45 -14.44
N ALA A 37 -15.53 -3.24 -14.60
CA ALA A 37 -16.22 -3.38 -15.86
C ALA A 37 -17.29 -2.29 -15.96
N GLU A 38 -17.17 -1.43 -16.96
CA GLU A 38 -18.14 -0.38 -17.25
C GLU A 38 -18.68 -0.62 -18.66
N GLY A 39 -19.85 -1.27 -18.73
CA GLY A 39 -20.42 -1.76 -19.99
C GLY A 39 -19.52 -2.78 -20.68
N LYS A 40 -19.06 -2.46 -21.89
CA LYS A 40 -18.17 -3.33 -22.70
C LYS A 40 -16.68 -3.07 -22.45
N GLN A 41 -16.32 -2.06 -21.65
CA GLN A 41 -14.93 -1.69 -21.38
C GLN A 41 -14.51 -2.18 -20.00
N THR A 42 -13.28 -2.71 -19.91
CA THR A 42 -12.64 -3.02 -18.63
C THR A 42 -11.60 -1.97 -18.36
N ARG A 43 -11.73 -1.27 -17.22
CA ARG A 43 -10.82 -0.21 -16.79
C ARG A 43 -10.11 -0.63 -15.51
N THR A 44 -8.89 -0.14 -15.30
CA THR A 44 -8.20 -0.32 -14.03
C THR A 44 -8.34 0.94 -13.21
N ARG A 45 -8.82 0.77 -11.98
CA ARG A 45 -8.89 1.81 -10.97
C ARG A 45 -7.74 1.61 -10.00
N ALA A 46 -7.13 2.73 -9.59
CA ALA A 46 -6.01 2.75 -8.68
C ALA A 46 -6.29 3.73 -7.54
N THR A 47 -5.93 3.32 -6.32
CA THR A 47 -5.89 4.21 -5.17
C THR A 47 -4.61 3.97 -4.40
N LEU A 48 -3.99 5.05 -3.93
CA LEU A 48 -2.76 5.00 -3.16
C LEU A 48 -2.97 5.69 -1.81
N PHE A 49 -2.67 4.96 -0.75
CA PHE A 49 -2.64 5.48 0.60
C PHE A 49 -1.22 5.45 1.14
N MET A 50 -0.90 6.42 2.00
CA MET A 50 0.25 6.39 2.88
C MET A 50 -0.22 6.12 4.30
N VAL A 51 0.38 5.13 4.93
CA VAL A 51 0.12 4.76 6.31
C VAL A 51 1.37 5.12 7.12
N ARG A 52 1.18 5.87 8.21
CA ARG A 52 2.25 6.24 9.15
C ARG A 52 1.89 5.76 10.55
N PRO A 53 2.85 5.23 11.34
CA PRO A 53 2.61 4.98 12.75
C PRO A 53 2.35 6.30 13.48
N GLY A 54 1.25 6.36 14.22
CA GLY A 54 0.93 7.46 15.13
C GLY A 54 1.03 7.03 16.60
N PRO A 55 0.77 7.94 17.55
CA PRO A 55 0.92 7.68 18.98
C PRO A 55 0.01 6.56 19.54
N SER A 56 -1.11 6.25 18.88
CA SER A 56 -2.09 5.27 19.37
C SER A 56 -2.62 4.33 18.28
N ASP A 57 -2.63 4.77 17.01
CA ASP A 57 -3.00 3.96 15.85
C ASP A 57 -2.29 4.52 14.60
N TYR A 58 -2.65 4.05 13.42
CA TYR A 58 -2.15 4.53 12.14
C TYR A 58 -2.81 5.81 11.66
N VAL A 59 -1.99 6.74 11.16
CA VAL A 59 -2.46 7.87 10.37
C VAL A 59 -2.47 7.45 8.90
N ILE A 60 -3.65 7.43 8.29
CA ILE A 60 -3.85 7.05 6.89
C ILE A 60 -4.14 8.31 6.07
N LYS A 61 -3.33 8.55 5.04
CA LYS A 61 -3.50 9.65 4.10
C LYS A 61 -3.70 9.12 2.68
N GLU A 62 -4.77 9.52 2.03
CA GLU A 62 -4.96 9.27 0.60
C GLU A 62 -4.05 10.20 -0.22
N LEU A 63 -3.34 9.64 -1.20
CA LEU A 63 -2.40 10.35 -2.07
C LEU A 63 -2.79 10.29 -3.53
N ILE A 64 -3.39 9.18 -3.96
CA ILE A 64 -4.05 9.05 -5.26
C ILE A 64 -5.47 8.58 -4.93
N PRO A 65 -6.51 9.40 -5.19
CA PRO A 65 -7.89 8.98 -4.99
C PRO A 65 -8.27 7.89 -5.99
N ASP A 66 -9.40 7.24 -5.79
CA ASP A 66 -9.96 6.28 -6.76
C ASP A 66 -10.10 6.91 -8.16
N MET A 67 -9.14 6.61 -9.03
CA MET A 67 -9.08 7.14 -10.38
C MET A 67 -8.63 6.07 -11.36
N GLU A 68 -8.99 6.27 -12.63
CA GLU A 68 -8.55 5.40 -13.71
C GLU A 68 -7.07 5.66 -14.01
N LEU A 69 -6.27 4.59 -13.92
CA LEU A 69 -4.84 4.61 -14.16
C LEU A 69 -4.41 3.27 -14.74
N ASP A 70 -3.50 3.32 -15.71
CA ASP A 70 -2.80 2.12 -16.16
C ASP A 70 -2.06 1.47 -14.95
N PRO A 71 -2.10 0.14 -14.81
CA PRO A 71 -1.43 -0.57 -13.70
C PRO A 71 0.04 -0.20 -13.52
N GLN A 72 0.79 -0.09 -14.62
CA GLN A 72 2.21 0.22 -14.58
C GLN A 72 2.43 1.67 -14.19
N ALA A 73 1.65 2.59 -14.77
CA ALA A 73 1.70 4.00 -14.40
C ALA A 73 1.35 4.23 -12.92
N ALA A 74 0.39 3.50 -12.36
CA ALA A 74 0.03 3.57 -10.95
C ALA A 74 1.19 3.10 -10.05
N LEU A 75 1.84 2.00 -10.41
CA LEU A 75 3.01 1.48 -9.69
C LEU A 75 4.18 2.46 -9.75
N ASP A 76 4.45 3.05 -10.92
CA ASP A 76 5.54 4.01 -11.11
C ASP A 76 5.32 5.28 -10.27
N LYS A 77 4.08 5.78 -10.24
CA LYS A 77 3.69 6.89 -9.36
C LYS A 77 3.89 6.52 -7.88
N ALA A 78 3.48 5.32 -7.47
CA ALA A 78 3.67 4.87 -6.08
C ALA A 78 5.15 4.83 -5.70
N VAL A 79 6.01 4.25 -6.55
CA VAL A 79 7.47 4.20 -6.32
C VAL A 79 8.07 5.61 -6.28
N ALA A 80 7.68 6.49 -7.19
CA ALA A 80 8.16 7.87 -7.22
C ALA A 80 7.77 8.65 -5.95
N ILE A 81 6.55 8.44 -5.44
CA ILE A 81 6.10 9.03 -4.18
C ILE A 81 6.87 8.44 -3.00
N ALA A 82 7.12 7.13 -2.99
CA ALA A 82 7.86 6.45 -1.93
C ALA A 82 9.24 7.09 -1.74
N LYS A 83 9.97 7.26 -2.86
CA LYS A 83 11.30 7.88 -2.92
C LYS A 83 11.35 9.32 -2.42
N ARG A 84 10.27 10.09 -2.61
CA ARG A 84 10.18 11.49 -2.15
C ARG A 84 9.69 11.61 -0.71
N GLY A 85 8.88 10.65 -0.26
CA GLY A 85 8.08 10.73 0.96
C GLY A 85 8.60 9.92 2.14
N ASP A 86 9.85 9.44 2.09
CA ASP A 86 10.50 8.63 3.13
C ASP A 86 9.80 7.28 3.39
N ALA A 87 9.27 6.66 2.33
CA ALA A 87 8.69 5.32 2.40
C ALA A 87 9.52 4.34 1.56
N ASP A 88 10.06 3.32 2.21
CA ASP A 88 10.90 2.30 1.56
C ASP A 88 10.08 1.12 1.01
N VAL A 89 8.80 1.03 1.38
CA VAL A 89 7.94 -0.12 1.10
C VAL A 89 6.61 0.31 0.49
N VAL A 90 6.22 -0.39 -0.58
CA VAL A 90 4.90 -0.30 -1.22
C VAL A 90 4.25 -1.68 -1.13
N TYR A 91 3.12 -1.78 -0.43
CA TYR A 91 2.27 -2.95 -0.48
C TYR A 91 1.25 -2.82 -1.63
N LEU A 92 1.25 -3.79 -2.55
CA LEU A 92 0.37 -3.85 -3.71
C LEU A 92 -0.85 -4.74 -3.46
N ASN A 93 -2.04 -4.24 -3.79
CA ASN A 93 -3.35 -4.83 -3.52
C ASN A 93 -3.56 -5.19 -2.05
N ALA A 94 -3.06 -4.31 -1.18
CA ALA A 94 -3.19 -4.44 0.26
C ALA A 94 -4.59 -4.04 0.74
N ASP A 95 -5.03 -4.68 1.82
CA ASP A 95 -6.30 -4.40 2.49
C ASP A 95 -6.04 -3.65 3.79
N LEU A 96 -6.37 -2.35 3.81
CA LEU A 96 -6.15 -1.49 4.97
C LEU A 96 -6.97 -1.93 6.20
N ALA A 97 -8.13 -2.59 6.00
CA ALA A 97 -8.94 -3.08 7.12
C ALA A 97 -8.28 -4.28 7.84
N LYS A 98 -7.29 -4.90 7.19
CA LYS A 98 -6.52 -6.03 7.71
C LYS A 98 -5.16 -5.63 8.27
N LEU A 99 -4.92 -4.33 8.48
CA LEU A 99 -3.69 -3.86 9.09
C LEU A 99 -3.52 -4.49 10.48
N PRO A 100 -2.38 -5.14 10.76
CA PRO A 100 -2.09 -5.65 12.09
C PRO A 100 -1.93 -4.46 13.04
N LYS A 101 -2.82 -4.36 14.03
CA LYS A 101 -2.69 -3.34 15.07
C LYS A 101 -1.51 -3.65 15.96
N ALA A 102 -0.74 -2.63 16.33
CA ALA A 102 0.20 -2.77 17.44
C ALA A 102 -0.63 -3.20 18.66
N ARG A 103 -0.35 -4.40 19.21
CA ARG A 103 -0.82 -4.71 20.56
C ARG A 103 -0.17 -3.67 21.46
N LEU A 104 -0.94 -2.68 21.91
CA LEU A 104 -0.60 -1.95 23.11
C LEU A 104 -0.41 -3.03 24.17
N LYS A 105 0.84 -3.35 24.53
CA LYS A 105 1.07 -4.09 25.76
C LYS A 105 0.43 -3.23 26.83
N ALA A 106 -0.67 -3.72 27.43
CA ALA A 106 -1.15 -3.19 28.68
C ALA A 106 0.06 -3.23 29.62
N VAL A 107 0.60 -2.05 29.92
CA VAL A 107 1.60 -1.92 30.98
C VAL A 107 0.80 -2.10 32.26
N CYS A 108 1.01 -3.24 32.91
CA CYS A 108 0.55 -3.47 34.28
C CYS A 108 1.28 -2.55 35.25
#